data_AF-A0A1I6GHM3-F1
#
_entry.id   AF-A0A1I6GHM3-F1
#
_cell.length_a   1.000
_cell.length_b   1.000
_cell.length_c   1.000
_cell.angle_alpha   90.00
_cell.angle_beta   90.00
_cell.angle_gamma   90.00
#
_symmetry.space_group_name_H-M   'P 1'
#
loop_
_entity.id
_entity.type
_entity.pdbx_description
1 polymer ?
#
loop_
_entity_poly.entity_id
_entity_poly.type
_entity_poly.pdbx_seq_one_letter_code
_entity_poly.pdbx_strand_id
1 'polypeptide(L)'
;MNNPKHTLFWMTLFLAVVLTVCVLIYRPLQTAFMANWVFNLLIVCVLVVGIILTYRQVLVLFPERRWIAQFRTGHSGLSVLQEPRLLKPLARQLGEDAKRDQFTLSTLSLRTVLDGIHSRMDEQREITRYFISLLVFLGLLGTFWGLLGTINAVGSVITGLDMDQADFGRVFSDLQSGLLEPLEGMGTAFSSSLLGLGGSLILGFLDIQAGHAQNRFYDELEEWLTGVTNLVDAVDGGSPAPQDGSELQRLAVENQRLRDQLADRE
;
A
#
# COMPACT_ATOMS: atom_id res chain seq x y z
N MET A 1 -16.20 6.06 -12.50
CA MET A 1 -15.02 6.55 -11.74
C MET A 1 -15.27 6.31 -10.26
N ASN A 2 -14.69 5.25 -9.68
CA ASN A 2 -14.87 4.97 -8.25
C ASN A 2 -14.11 6.01 -7.42
N ASN A 3 -14.84 6.80 -6.63
CA ASN A 3 -14.27 7.85 -5.81
C ASN A 3 -13.26 7.26 -4.81
N PRO A 4 -12.03 7.79 -4.69
CA PRO A 4 -11.08 7.38 -3.64
C PRO A 4 -11.64 7.60 -2.21
N LYS A 5 -12.69 8.42 -2.07
CA LYS A 5 -13.52 8.54 -0.86
C LYS A 5 -14.12 7.18 -0.42
N HIS A 6 -14.40 6.29 -1.35
CA HIS A 6 -14.91 4.95 -1.07
C HIS A 6 -13.87 4.09 -0.35
N THR A 7 -12.61 4.09 -0.80
CA THR A 7 -11.55 3.35 -0.09
C THR A 7 -11.36 3.88 1.33
N LEU A 8 -11.28 5.22 1.50
CA LEU A 8 -11.20 5.82 2.83
C LEU A 8 -12.41 5.46 3.69
N PHE A 9 -13.62 5.49 3.14
CA PHE A 9 -14.83 5.10 3.85
C PHE A 9 -14.74 3.67 4.39
N TRP A 10 -14.30 2.69 3.58
CA TRP A 10 -14.14 1.31 4.04
C TRP A 10 -13.03 1.16 5.09
N MET A 11 -11.91 1.87 4.95
CA MET A 11 -10.83 1.88 5.95
C MET A 11 -11.33 2.46 7.29
N THR A 12 -12.09 3.55 7.26
CA THR A 12 -12.63 4.19 8.46
C THR A 12 -13.75 3.35 9.09
N LEU A 13 -14.63 2.76 8.28
CA LEU A 13 -15.68 1.86 8.74
C LEU A 13 -15.07 0.64 9.44
N PHE A 14 -14.07 0.01 8.84
CA PHE A 14 -13.36 -1.12 9.45
C PHE A 14 -12.73 -0.73 10.79
N LEU A 15 -12.02 0.41 10.85
CA LEU A 15 -11.40 0.88 12.08
C LEU A 15 -12.45 1.19 13.16
N ALA A 16 -13.61 1.74 12.79
CA ALA A 16 -14.71 1.99 13.72
C ALA A 16 -15.30 0.69 14.29
N VAL A 17 -15.44 -0.35 13.47
CA VAL A 17 -15.87 -1.69 13.92
C VAL A 17 -14.84 -2.28 14.89
N VAL A 18 -13.55 -2.24 14.55
CA VAL A 18 -12.47 -2.71 15.43
C VAL A 18 -12.47 -1.96 16.76
N LEU A 19 -12.60 -0.63 16.73
CA LEU A 19 -12.70 0.19 17.94
C LEU A 19 -13.90 -0.22 18.80
N THR A 20 -15.06 -0.46 18.17
CA THR A 20 -16.28 -0.91 18.87
C THR A 20 -16.05 -2.25 19.56
N VAL A 21 -15.38 -3.20 18.89
CA VAL A 21 -15.00 -4.49 19.49
C VAL A 21 -14.06 -4.27 20.68
N CYS A 22 -13.01 -3.44 20.53
CA CYS A 22 -12.07 -3.12 21.61
C CYS A 22 -12.77 -2.51 22.84
N VAL A 23 -13.76 -1.64 22.64
CA VAL A 23 -14.56 -1.06 23.73
C VAL A 23 -15.42 -2.13 24.41
N LEU A 24 -16.01 -3.04 23.64
CA LEU A 24 -16.84 -4.14 24.17
C LEU A 24 -16.03 -5.12 25.02
N ILE A 25 -14.76 -5.38 24.66
CA ILE A 25 -13.84 -6.26 25.39
C ILE A 25 -12.85 -5.49 26.28
N TYR A 26 -13.16 -4.25 26.69
CA TYR A 26 -12.24 -3.38 27.41
C TYR A 26 -11.64 -4.00 28.69
N ARG A 27 -12.43 -4.73 29.48
CA ARG A 27 -11.96 -5.35 30.73
C ARG A 27 -10.82 -6.36 30.49
N PRO A 28 -11.00 -7.43 29.68
CA PRO A 28 -9.90 -8.31 29.30
C PRO A 28 -8.71 -7.58 28.68
N LEU A 29 -8.99 -6.59 27.83
CA LEU A 29 -7.96 -5.81 27.13
C LEU A 29 -7.08 -5.02 28.11
N GLN A 30 -7.68 -4.45 29.16
CA GLN A 30 -6.97 -3.70 30.19
C GLN A 30 -6.07 -4.61 31.02
N THR A 31 -6.56 -5.79 31.43
CA THR A 31 -5.74 -6.78 32.16
C THR A 31 -4.57 -7.26 31.31
N ALA A 32 -4.82 -7.56 30.04
CA ALA A 32 -3.79 -7.89 29.06
C ALA A 32 -2.76 -6.76 28.91
N PHE A 33 -3.23 -5.52 28.79
CA PHE A 33 -2.36 -4.35 28.61
C PHE A 33 -1.43 -4.15 29.81
N MET A 34 -1.95 -4.29 31.03
CA MET A 34 -1.18 -4.07 32.27
C MET A 34 -0.13 -5.15 32.53
N ALA A 35 -0.30 -6.37 32.00
CA ALA A 35 0.66 -7.46 32.19
C ALA A 35 2.06 -7.12 31.64
N ASN A 36 2.14 -6.46 30.49
CA ASN A 36 3.38 -6.03 29.86
C ASN A 36 3.25 -4.58 29.35
N TRP A 37 3.04 -3.63 30.27
CA TRP A 37 2.70 -2.25 29.90
C TRP A 37 3.68 -1.59 28.93
N VAL A 38 4.99 -1.88 29.04
CA VAL A 38 6.04 -1.34 28.15
C VAL A 38 5.85 -1.81 26.71
N PHE A 39 5.78 -3.14 26.50
CA PHE A 39 5.63 -3.72 25.17
C PHE A 39 4.26 -3.39 24.58
N ASN A 40 3.22 -3.46 25.39
CA ASN A 40 1.85 -3.17 24.94
C ASN A 40 1.68 -1.70 24.53
N LEU A 41 2.31 -0.77 25.25
CA LEU A 41 2.35 0.64 24.83
C LEU A 41 3.10 0.80 23.50
N LEU A 42 4.23 0.12 23.34
CA LEU A 42 5.03 0.19 22.11
C LEU A 42 4.26 -0.41 20.91
N ILE A 43 3.54 -1.53 21.11
CA ILE A 43 2.63 -2.13 20.13
C ILE A 43 1.57 -1.11 19.70
N VAL A 44 0.90 -0.46 20.65
CA VAL A 44 -0.12 0.56 20.34
C VAL A 44 0.48 1.75 19.59
N CYS A 45 1.66 2.24 19.99
CA CYS A 45 2.34 3.32 19.28
C CYS A 45 2.67 2.94 17.83
N VAL A 46 3.26 1.77 17.60
CA VAL A 46 3.59 1.27 16.25
C VAL A 46 2.32 1.09 15.42
N LEU A 47 1.25 0.57 16.02
CA LEU A 47 -0.06 0.42 15.36
C LEU A 47 -0.61 1.77 14.91
N VAL A 48 -0.62 2.78 15.78
CA VAL A 48 -1.10 4.13 15.46
C VAL A 48 -0.27 4.76 14.35
N VAL A 49 1.06 4.66 14.41
CA VAL A 49 1.94 5.16 13.35
C VAL A 49 1.67 4.44 12.03
N GLY A 50 1.51 3.12 12.03
CA GLY A 50 1.17 2.35 10.84
C GLY A 50 -0.18 2.76 10.24
N ILE A 51 -1.20 3.02 11.08
CA ILE A 51 -2.51 3.52 10.62
C ILE A 51 -2.33 4.89 9.97
N ILE A 52 -1.56 5.80 10.56
CA ILE A 52 -1.30 7.12 9.99
C ILE A 52 -0.58 7.01 8.64
N LEU A 53 0.43 6.14 8.53
CA LEU A 53 1.19 5.93 7.29
C LEU A 53 0.30 5.39 6.16
N THR A 54 -0.53 4.37 6.44
CA THR A 54 -1.46 3.80 5.45
C THR A 54 -2.52 4.82 5.00
N TYR A 55 -3.08 5.60 5.91
CA TYR A 55 -3.98 6.71 5.54
C TYR A 55 -3.27 7.77 4.70
N ARG A 56 -2.04 8.13 5.07
CA ARG A 56 -1.24 9.12 4.32
C ARG A 56 -0.99 8.64 2.88
N GLN A 57 -0.70 7.36 2.69
CA GLN A 57 -0.49 6.74 1.36
C GLN A 57 -1.74 6.91 0.48
N VAL A 58 -2.94 6.72 1.03
CA VAL A 58 -4.19 6.92 0.28
C VAL A 58 -4.50 8.41 0.07
N LEU A 59 -4.22 9.27 1.06
CA LEU A 59 -4.46 10.71 0.99
C LEU A 59 -3.59 11.41 -0.06
N VAL A 60 -2.35 10.96 -0.26
CA VAL A 60 -1.43 11.50 -1.27
C VAL A 60 -1.93 11.27 -2.71
N LEU A 61 -2.80 10.28 -2.95
CA LEU A 61 -3.38 10.00 -4.27
C LEU A 61 -4.48 11.01 -4.68
N PHE A 62 -5.08 11.74 -3.73
CA PHE A 62 -6.21 12.65 -4.03
C PHE A 62 -5.83 13.91 -4.83
N PRO A 63 -4.77 14.67 -4.47
CA PRO A 63 -4.36 15.83 -5.23
C PRO A 63 -3.97 15.46 -6.67
N GLU A 64 -3.39 14.28 -6.87
CA GLU A 64 -2.86 13.83 -8.16
C GLU A 64 -3.98 13.49 -9.14
N ARG A 65 -5.02 12.78 -8.69
CA ARG A 65 -6.22 12.55 -9.49
C ARG A 65 -6.92 13.84 -9.90
N ARG A 66 -6.96 14.85 -9.01
CA ARG A 66 -7.56 16.16 -9.34
C ARG A 66 -6.79 16.90 -10.42
N TRP A 67 -5.46 16.80 -10.39
CA TRP A 67 -4.60 17.37 -11.42
C TRP A 67 -4.84 16.72 -12.79
N ILE A 68 -4.89 15.37 -12.86
CA ILE A 68 -5.16 14.64 -14.12
C ILE A 68 -6.55 14.97 -14.67
N ALA A 69 -7.58 15.03 -13.83
CA ALA A 69 -8.95 15.34 -14.25
C ALA A 69 -9.10 16.76 -14.84
N GLN A 70 -8.34 17.73 -14.33
CA GLN A 70 -8.31 19.10 -14.87
C GLN A 70 -7.48 19.21 -16.15
N PHE A 71 -6.39 18.45 -16.27
CA PHE A 71 -5.58 18.39 -17.51
C PHE A 71 -6.41 17.85 -18.68
N ARG A 72 -7.26 16.85 -18.43
CA ARG A 72 -8.18 16.28 -19.43
C ARG A 72 -9.31 17.23 -19.88
N THR A 73 -9.63 18.26 -19.10
CA THR A 73 -10.72 19.21 -19.41
C THR A 73 -10.25 20.51 -20.07
N GLY A 74 -8.97 20.61 -20.46
CA GLY A 74 -8.46 21.65 -21.36
C GLY A 74 -8.49 23.09 -20.82
N HIS A 75 -8.77 23.30 -19.54
CA HIS A 75 -8.73 24.63 -18.93
C HIS A 75 -7.29 24.96 -18.51
N SER A 76 -6.52 25.47 -19.46
CA SER A 76 -5.16 26.02 -19.30
C SER A 76 -5.17 27.32 -18.47
N GLY A 77 -5.56 27.22 -17.20
CA GLY A 77 -5.38 28.23 -16.16
C GLY A 77 -4.17 27.90 -15.28
N LEU A 78 -2.98 27.95 -15.85
CA LEU A 78 -1.68 27.49 -15.29
C LEU A 78 -1.15 28.29 -14.06
N SER A 79 -2.00 28.94 -13.26
CA SER A 79 -1.51 29.98 -12.34
C SER A 79 -1.62 29.70 -10.83
N VAL A 80 -2.34 28.69 -10.32
CA VAL A 80 -2.65 28.72 -8.85
C VAL A 80 -2.53 27.38 -8.08
N LEU A 81 -2.41 26.20 -8.70
CA LEU A 81 -2.63 24.96 -7.91
C LEU A 81 -1.37 24.19 -7.48
N GLN A 82 -1.39 23.88 -6.17
CA GLN A 82 -0.50 23.05 -5.35
C GLN A 82 0.30 21.98 -6.15
N GLU A 83 1.62 22.13 -6.17
CA GLU A 83 2.56 21.23 -6.86
C GLU A 83 2.27 19.75 -6.53
N PRO A 84 1.93 18.90 -7.53
CA PRO A 84 1.76 17.47 -7.30
C PRO A 84 3.09 16.85 -6.88
N ARG A 85 3.08 15.99 -5.85
CA ARG A 85 4.30 15.44 -5.25
C ARG A 85 4.86 14.26 -6.03
N LEU A 86 4.04 13.32 -6.49
CA LEU A 86 4.51 12.16 -7.27
C LEU A 86 4.61 12.51 -8.77
N LEU A 87 3.70 13.35 -9.29
CA LEU A 87 3.68 13.76 -10.71
C LEU A 87 4.62 14.94 -11.02
N LYS A 88 5.43 15.40 -10.05
CA LYS A 88 6.32 16.55 -10.22
C LYS A 88 7.25 16.47 -11.45
N PRO A 89 7.83 15.30 -11.79
CA PRO A 89 8.65 15.14 -13.00
C PRO A 89 7.83 15.24 -14.29
N LEU A 90 6.63 14.62 -14.32
CA LEU A 90 5.71 14.73 -15.45
C LEU A 90 5.22 16.16 -15.65
N ALA A 91 4.85 16.85 -14.57
CA ALA A 91 4.36 18.22 -14.64
C ALA A 91 5.43 19.21 -15.15
N ARG A 92 6.72 18.94 -14.92
CA ARG A 92 7.82 19.74 -15.50
C ARG A 92 8.00 19.48 -16.98
N GLN A 93 8.05 18.20 -17.41
CA GLN A 93 8.16 17.89 -18.84
C GLN A 93 6.92 18.37 -19.63
N LEU A 94 5.71 18.01 -19.19
CA LEU A 94 4.47 18.45 -19.85
C LEU A 94 4.26 19.98 -19.78
N GLY A 95 4.73 20.66 -18.74
CA GLY A 95 4.62 22.12 -18.61
C GLY A 95 5.59 22.90 -19.50
N GLU A 96 6.78 22.36 -19.76
CA GLU A 96 7.74 22.93 -20.72
C GLU A 96 7.37 22.59 -22.18
N ASP A 97 6.86 21.37 -22.42
CA ASP A 97 6.43 20.91 -23.73
C ASP A 97 5.07 21.51 -24.16
N ALA A 98 4.12 21.79 -23.25
CA ALA A 98 2.88 22.50 -23.61
C ALA A 98 3.11 23.96 -24.05
N LYS A 99 4.30 24.52 -23.80
CA LYS A 99 4.70 25.87 -24.22
C LYS A 99 5.35 25.90 -25.61
N ARG A 100 5.77 24.75 -26.13
CA ARG A 100 6.35 24.58 -27.47
C ARG A 100 5.38 23.70 -28.25
N ASP A 101 4.82 24.25 -29.31
CA ASP A 101 3.73 23.68 -30.14
C ASP A 101 4.08 22.35 -30.88
N GLN A 102 4.93 21.51 -30.30
CA GLN A 102 5.50 20.29 -30.87
C GLN A 102 5.50 19.19 -29.79
N PHE A 103 4.36 18.50 -29.67
CA PHE A 103 4.22 17.32 -28.82
C PHE A 103 5.01 16.15 -29.42
N THR A 104 6.23 15.91 -28.97
CA THR A 104 6.98 14.66 -29.27
C THR A 104 7.52 14.04 -27.99
N LEU A 105 6.62 13.75 -27.04
CA LEU A 105 6.97 12.89 -25.92
C LEU A 105 7.18 11.47 -26.45
N SER A 106 8.44 11.02 -26.54
CA SER A 106 8.72 9.64 -26.91
C SER A 106 8.05 8.69 -25.90
N THR A 107 7.38 7.66 -26.41
CA THR A 107 6.75 6.57 -25.62
C THR A 107 7.69 5.98 -24.56
N LEU A 108 9.00 6.00 -24.83
CA LEU A 108 10.07 5.57 -23.93
C LEU A 108 10.18 6.45 -22.65
N SER A 109 10.06 7.77 -22.78
CA SER A 109 10.16 8.72 -21.66
C SER A 109 8.95 8.60 -20.73
N LEU A 110 7.78 8.38 -21.29
CA LEU A 110 6.52 8.20 -20.57
C LEU A 110 6.55 6.95 -19.68
N ARG A 111 7.03 5.83 -20.25
CA ARG A 111 7.18 4.55 -19.56
C ARG A 111 8.19 4.65 -18.41
N THR A 112 9.29 5.35 -18.63
CA THR A 112 10.32 5.60 -17.59
C THR A 112 9.74 6.34 -16.38
N VAL A 113 8.85 7.33 -16.60
CA VAL A 113 8.25 8.07 -15.48
C VAL A 113 7.18 7.24 -14.78
N LEU A 114 6.40 6.44 -15.52
CA LEU A 114 5.44 5.50 -14.95
C LEU A 114 6.13 4.45 -14.07
N ASP A 115 7.26 3.90 -14.53
CA ASP A 115 8.11 2.98 -13.76
C ASP A 115 8.67 3.65 -12.50
N GLY A 116 9.07 4.93 -12.60
CA GLY A 116 9.52 5.71 -11.44
C GLY A 116 8.42 5.97 -10.40
N ILE A 117 7.17 6.16 -10.83
CA ILE A 117 6.01 6.30 -9.94
C ILE A 117 5.69 4.95 -9.28
N HIS A 118 5.70 3.87 -10.06
CA HIS A 118 5.48 2.51 -9.56
C HIS A 118 6.50 2.16 -8.46
N SER A 119 7.78 2.39 -8.71
CA SER A 119 8.86 2.14 -7.75
C SER A 119 8.67 2.93 -6.44
N ARG A 120 8.27 4.20 -6.50
CA ARG A 120 7.98 5.01 -5.29
C ARG A 120 6.75 4.54 -4.53
N MET A 121 5.76 4.01 -5.23
CA MET A 121 4.55 3.45 -4.61
C MET A 121 4.85 2.13 -3.91
N ASP A 122 5.71 1.29 -4.49
CA ASP A 122 6.20 0.05 -3.90
C ASP A 122 7.07 0.30 -2.67
N GLU A 123 7.97 1.28 -2.71
CA GLU A 123 8.78 1.68 -1.54
C GLU A 123 7.89 2.04 -0.33
N GLN A 124 6.78 2.77 -0.57
CA GLN A 124 5.83 3.08 0.49
C GLN A 124 5.10 1.83 1.02
N ARG A 125 4.81 0.84 0.17
CA ARG A 125 4.22 -0.44 0.61
C ARG A 125 5.20 -1.27 1.44
N GLU A 126 6.48 -1.25 1.09
CA GLU A 126 7.50 -1.95 1.85
C GLU A 126 7.56 -1.43 3.29
N ILE A 127 7.46 -0.11 3.49
CA ILE A 127 7.37 0.50 4.81
C ILE A 127 6.15 -0.05 5.58
N THR A 128 4.95 -0.08 4.98
CA THR A 128 3.76 -0.62 5.66
C THR A 128 3.94 -2.09 6.03
N ARG A 129 4.50 -2.91 5.14
CA ARG A 129 4.80 -4.34 5.41
C ARG A 129 5.82 -4.54 6.52
N TYR A 130 6.79 -3.64 6.63
CA TYR A 130 7.72 -3.62 7.76
C TYR A 130 6.97 -3.37 9.08
N PHE A 131 6.05 -2.40 9.13
CA PHE A 131 5.25 -2.13 10.33
C PHE A 131 4.35 -3.31 10.72
N ILE A 132 3.76 -4.02 9.75
CA ILE A 132 2.99 -5.25 10.00
C ILE A 132 3.88 -6.31 10.65
N SER A 133 5.06 -6.56 10.08
CA SER A 133 6.03 -7.54 10.59
C SER A 133 6.56 -7.13 11.97
N LEU A 134 6.79 -5.84 12.17
CA LEU A 134 7.25 -5.27 13.44
C LEU A 134 6.23 -5.49 14.55
N LEU A 135 4.92 -5.34 14.29
CA LEU A 135 3.88 -5.62 15.28
C LEU A 135 3.86 -7.10 15.69
N VAL A 136 4.04 -8.01 14.73
CA VAL A 136 4.14 -9.45 15.02
C VAL A 136 5.36 -9.72 15.88
N PHE A 137 6.53 -9.22 15.46
CA PHE A 137 7.78 -9.40 16.18
C PHE A 137 7.70 -8.86 17.61
N LEU A 138 7.11 -7.68 17.78
CA LEU A 138 6.98 -7.03 19.08
C LEU A 138 6.00 -7.76 20.00
N GLY A 139 4.92 -8.33 19.43
CA GLY A 139 4.03 -9.22 20.15
C GLY A 139 4.75 -10.47 20.66
N LEU A 140 5.56 -11.11 19.81
CA LEU A 140 6.39 -12.24 20.20
C LEU A 140 7.41 -11.86 21.30
N LEU A 141 8.07 -10.71 21.16
CA LEU A 141 9.02 -10.21 22.15
C LEU A 141 8.34 -9.99 23.52
N GLY A 142 7.14 -9.43 23.53
CA GLY A 142 6.36 -9.27 24.75
C GLY A 142 6.04 -10.60 25.45
N THR A 143 5.75 -11.67 24.70
CA THR A 143 5.54 -13.00 25.30
C THR A 143 6.82 -13.57 25.89
N PHE A 144 7.94 -13.43 25.17
CA PHE A 144 9.24 -13.88 25.66
C PHE A 144 9.61 -13.18 26.96
N TRP A 145 9.37 -11.87 27.04
CA TRP A 145 9.59 -11.09 28.25
C TRP A 145 8.72 -11.55 29.43
N GLY A 146 7.42 -11.79 29.21
CA GLY A 146 6.53 -12.30 30.26
C GLY A 146 6.91 -13.70 30.76
N LEU A 147 7.35 -14.58 29.84
CA LEU A 147 7.82 -15.92 30.20
C LEU A 147 9.14 -15.89 30.98
N LEU A 148 10.05 -14.95 30.68
CA LEU A 148 11.26 -14.75 31.50
C LEU A 148 10.90 -14.35 32.94
N GLY A 149 9.88 -13.49 33.12
CA GLY A 149 9.36 -13.16 34.44
C GLY A 149 8.84 -14.39 35.20
N THR A 150 8.13 -15.27 34.48
CA THR A 150 7.62 -16.54 35.01
C THR A 150 8.76 -17.46 35.46
N ILE A 151 9.80 -17.61 34.64
CA ILE A 151 10.98 -18.43 34.95
C ILE A 151 11.73 -17.89 36.19
N ASN A 152 11.89 -16.56 36.28
CA ASN A 152 12.53 -15.93 37.44
C ASN A 152 11.72 -16.14 38.72
N ALA A 153 10.39 -16.04 38.65
CA ALA A 153 9.51 -16.31 39.79
C ALA A 153 9.64 -17.76 40.26
N VAL A 154 9.57 -18.73 39.36
CA VAL A 154 9.80 -20.15 39.67
C VAL A 154 11.19 -20.37 40.31
N GLY A 155 12.23 -19.74 39.76
CA GLY A 155 13.58 -19.79 40.33
C GLY A 155 13.62 -19.28 41.77
N SER A 156 12.98 -18.14 42.05
CA SER A 156 12.92 -17.55 43.39
C SER A 156 12.22 -18.45 44.42
N VAL A 157 11.13 -19.12 44.01
CA VAL A 157 10.43 -20.08 44.87
C VAL A 157 11.33 -21.26 45.21
N ILE A 158 12.03 -21.82 44.22
CA ILE A 158 12.96 -22.94 44.44
C ILE A 158 14.10 -22.55 45.38
N THR A 159 14.68 -21.35 45.23
CA THR A 159 15.77 -20.87 46.09
C THR A 159 15.32 -20.42 47.47
N GLY A 160 14.05 -20.04 47.62
CA GLY A 160 13.48 -19.52 48.87
C GLY A 160 12.97 -20.59 49.83
N LEU A 161 12.97 -21.86 49.42
CA LEU A 161 12.56 -22.97 50.28
C LEU A 161 13.66 -23.29 51.30
N ASP A 162 13.41 -22.90 52.54
CA ASP A 162 14.30 -23.19 53.66
C ASP A 162 14.12 -24.65 54.12
N MET A 163 15.09 -25.49 53.80
CA MET A 163 15.03 -26.94 54.05
C MET A 163 15.56 -27.32 55.45
N ASP A 164 16.04 -26.35 56.22
CA ASP A 164 16.90 -26.62 57.39
C ASP A 164 16.11 -27.05 58.63
N GLN A 165 14.81 -26.74 58.75
CA GLN A 165 13.99 -27.05 59.94
C GLN A 165 12.46 -27.21 59.71
N ALA A 166 12.00 -27.31 58.46
CA ALA A 166 10.57 -27.25 58.14
C ALA A 166 9.86 -28.62 58.04
N ASP A 167 8.60 -28.65 58.47
CA ASP A 167 7.68 -29.78 58.29
C ASP A 167 7.45 -30.02 56.78
N PHE A 168 7.74 -31.23 56.28
CA PHE A 168 7.68 -31.57 54.85
C PHE A 168 6.34 -31.18 54.20
N GLY A 169 5.24 -31.27 54.95
CA GLY A 169 3.92 -30.85 54.48
C GLY A 169 3.81 -29.34 54.21
N ARG A 170 4.50 -28.50 54.99
CA ARG A 170 4.55 -27.04 54.77
C ARG A 170 5.42 -26.69 53.57
N VAL A 171 6.62 -27.27 53.46
CA VAL A 171 7.51 -27.06 52.30
C VAL A 171 6.82 -27.46 50.99
N PHE A 172 6.07 -28.57 51.00
CA PHE A 172 5.31 -29.00 49.84
C PHE A 172 4.14 -28.06 49.50
N SER A 173 3.41 -27.57 50.51
CA SER A 173 2.35 -26.57 50.34
C SER A 173 2.90 -25.24 49.78
N ASP A 174 4.06 -24.81 50.28
CA ASP A 174 4.72 -23.58 49.83
C ASP A 174 5.23 -23.71 48.39
N LEU A 175 5.82 -24.86 48.04
CA LEU A 175 6.22 -25.15 46.65
C LEU A 175 5.00 -25.24 45.72
N GLN A 176 3.90 -25.88 46.17
CA GLN A 176 2.66 -25.96 45.39
C GLN A 176 2.07 -24.56 45.14
N SER A 177 1.97 -23.73 46.17
CA SER A 177 1.42 -22.38 46.06
C SER A 177 2.33 -21.44 45.25
N GLY A 178 3.65 -21.51 45.46
CA GLY A 178 4.63 -20.69 44.74
C GLY A 178 4.77 -21.06 43.27
N LEU A 179 4.44 -22.28 42.86
CA LEU A 179 4.42 -22.67 41.44
C LEU A 179 3.09 -22.36 40.72
N LEU A 180 1.98 -22.20 41.45
CA LEU A 180 0.69 -21.87 40.87
C LEU A 180 0.64 -20.44 40.32
N GLU A 181 1.23 -19.49 41.04
CA GLU A 181 1.21 -18.06 40.67
C GLU A 181 1.93 -17.77 39.32
N PRO A 182 3.13 -18.32 39.04
CA PRO A 182 3.75 -18.23 37.71
C PRO A 182 2.92 -18.93 36.60
N LEU A 183 2.25 -20.04 36.93
CA LEU A 183 1.40 -20.78 36.00
C LEU A 183 0.17 -19.98 35.56
N GLU A 184 -0.49 -19.26 36.49
CA GLU A 184 -1.56 -18.32 36.15
C GLU A 184 -1.03 -17.11 35.36
N GLY A 185 0.18 -16.64 35.69
CA GLY A 185 0.86 -15.54 35.00
C GLY A 185 1.14 -15.81 33.51
N MET A 186 1.31 -17.08 33.12
CA MET A 186 1.61 -17.47 31.75
C MET A 186 0.55 -16.99 30.74
N GLY A 187 -0.74 -17.09 31.07
CA GLY A 187 -1.83 -16.63 30.19
C GLY A 187 -1.78 -15.12 29.92
N THR A 188 -1.35 -14.34 30.90
CA THR A 188 -1.18 -12.89 30.75
C THR A 188 0.06 -12.52 29.92
N ALA A 189 1.12 -13.33 29.95
CA ALA A 189 2.30 -13.16 29.11
C ALA A 189 1.95 -13.30 27.61
N PHE A 190 1.06 -14.23 27.25
CA PHE A 190 0.60 -14.43 25.86
C PHE A 190 -0.23 -13.28 25.30
N SER A 191 -0.82 -12.44 26.16
CA SER A 191 -1.70 -11.36 25.74
C SER A 191 -1.01 -10.31 24.86
N SER A 192 0.29 -10.07 25.07
CA SER A 192 1.10 -9.17 24.22
C SER A 192 1.19 -9.68 22.77
N SER A 193 1.28 -11.00 22.57
CA SER A 193 1.27 -11.58 21.22
C SER A 193 -0.09 -11.43 20.56
N LEU A 194 -1.19 -11.61 21.30
CA LEU A 194 -2.53 -11.37 20.77
C LEU A 194 -2.73 -9.90 20.35
N LEU A 195 -2.20 -8.94 21.13
CA LEU A 195 -2.21 -7.52 20.75
C LEU A 195 -1.37 -7.24 19.50
N GLY A 196 -0.16 -7.81 19.41
CA GLY A 196 0.71 -7.66 18.25
C GLY A 196 0.12 -8.26 16.98
N LEU A 197 -0.43 -9.48 17.06
CA LEU A 197 -1.09 -10.17 15.94
C LEU A 197 -2.41 -9.48 15.56
N GLY A 198 -3.21 -9.05 16.53
CA GLY A 198 -4.43 -8.29 16.27
C GLY A 198 -4.12 -6.96 15.57
N GLY A 199 -3.10 -6.24 16.04
CA GLY A 199 -2.60 -5.03 15.41
C GLY A 199 -2.09 -5.26 13.99
N SER A 200 -1.34 -6.34 13.76
CA SER A 200 -0.80 -6.65 12.43
C SER A 200 -1.91 -7.01 11.44
N LEU A 201 -2.98 -7.69 11.88
CA LEU A 201 -4.17 -7.95 11.07
C LEU A 201 -4.90 -6.65 10.69
N ILE A 202 -5.05 -5.71 11.64
CA ILE A 202 -5.66 -4.40 11.38
C ILE A 202 -4.84 -3.66 10.32
N LEU A 203 -3.52 -3.55 10.50
CA LEU A 203 -2.65 -2.90 9.51
C LEU A 203 -2.65 -3.64 8.17
N GLY A 204 -2.64 -4.97 8.17
CA GLY A 204 -2.68 -5.78 6.95
C GLY A 204 -3.93 -5.52 6.11
N PHE A 205 -5.09 -5.40 6.76
CA PHE A 205 -6.32 -5.01 6.05
C PHE A 205 -6.23 -3.60 5.47
N LEU A 206 -5.71 -2.63 6.24
CA LEU A 206 -5.53 -1.25 5.75
C LEU A 206 -4.54 -1.17 4.58
N ASP A 207 -3.46 -1.96 4.61
CA ASP A 207 -2.46 -2.06 3.54
C ASP A 207 -3.09 -2.60 2.24
N ILE A 208 -3.91 -3.65 2.32
CA ILE A 208 -4.63 -4.19 1.15
C ILE A 208 -5.53 -3.12 0.53
N GLN A 209 -6.28 -2.37 1.35
CA GLN A 209 -7.15 -1.30 0.86
C GLN A 209 -6.37 -0.16 0.21
N ALA A 210 -5.23 0.22 0.79
CA ALA A 210 -4.31 1.19 0.21
C ALA A 210 -3.75 0.67 -1.13
N GLY A 211 -3.36 -0.60 -1.18
CA GLY A 211 -2.88 -1.28 -2.37
C GLY A 211 -3.89 -1.26 -3.52
N HIS A 212 -5.16 -1.56 -3.23
CA HIS A 212 -6.24 -1.46 -4.21
C HIS A 212 -6.45 -0.03 -4.75
N ALA A 213 -6.31 1.00 -3.91
CA ALA A 213 -6.44 2.39 -4.36
C ALA A 213 -5.27 2.82 -5.26
N GLN A 214 -4.07 2.35 -4.93
CA GLN A 214 -2.85 2.59 -5.70
C GLN A 214 -2.89 1.93 -7.08
N ASN A 215 -3.25 0.64 -7.16
CA ASN A 215 -3.36 -0.05 -8.46
C ASN A 215 -4.37 0.65 -9.37
N ARG A 216 -5.56 0.99 -8.84
CA ARG A 216 -6.56 1.74 -9.60
C ARG A 216 -6.07 3.10 -10.09
N PHE A 217 -5.18 3.76 -9.35
CA PHE A 217 -4.59 5.02 -9.80
C PHE A 217 -3.56 4.80 -10.91
N TYR A 218 -2.77 3.74 -10.80
CA TYR A 218 -1.83 3.34 -11.85
C TYR A 218 -2.55 2.98 -13.15
N ASP A 219 -3.60 2.15 -13.09
CA ASP A 219 -4.40 1.78 -14.25
C ASP A 219 -5.02 3.03 -14.93
N GLU A 220 -5.54 3.98 -14.13
CA GLU A 220 -6.08 5.25 -14.62
C GLU A 220 -5.00 6.15 -15.26
N LEU A 221 -3.78 6.13 -14.72
CA LEU A 221 -2.64 6.83 -15.31
C LEU A 221 -2.25 6.19 -16.65
N GLU A 222 -2.12 4.87 -16.70
CA GLU A 222 -1.77 4.13 -17.91
C GLU A 222 -2.78 4.40 -19.03
N GLU A 223 -4.08 4.30 -18.74
CA GLU A 223 -5.13 4.58 -19.73
C GLU A 223 -5.11 6.04 -20.22
N TRP A 224 -4.83 7.00 -19.34
CA TRP A 224 -4.66 8.41 -19.73
C TRP A 224 -3.44 8.59 -20.66
N LEU A 225 -2.31 7.96 -20.34
CA LEU A 225 -1.08 8.03 -21.11
C LEU A 225 -1.22 7.41 -22.51
N THR A 226 -1.88 6.25 -22.61
CA THR A 226 -2.22 5.63 -23.90
C THR A 226 -3.14 6.54 -24.72
N GLY A 227 -4.12 7.18 -24.09
CA GLY A 227 -5.01 8.14 -24.75
C GLY A 227 -4.26 9.35 -25.34
N VAL A 228 -3.29 9.90 -24.62
CA VAL A 228 -2.45 11.02 -25.12
C VAL A 228 -1.55 10.55 -26.28
N THR A 229 -0.94 9.37 -26.16
CA THR A 229 -0.04 8.82 -27.20
C THR A 229 -0.78 8.55 -28.50
N ASN A 230 -1.98 7.95 -28.43
CA ASN A 230 -2.80 7.70 -29.63
C ASN A 230 -3.26 9.00 -30.30
N LEU A 231 -3.47 10.08 -29.53
CA LEU A 231 -3.74 11.40 -30.12
C LEU A 231 -2.51 11.97 -30.82
N VAL A 232 -1.31 11.80 -30.26
CA VAL A 232 -0.06 12.24 -30.89
C VAL A 232 0.25 11.42 -32.14
N ASP A 233 0.12 10.09 -32.10
CA ASP A 233 0.27 9.23 -33.29
C ASP A 233 -0.78 9.54 -34.37
N ALA A 234 -1.99 9.96 -34.00
CA ALA A 234 -2.99 10.41 -34.98
C ALA A 234 -2.71 11.81 -35.57
N VAL A 235 -1.90 12.62 -34.89
CA VAL A 235 -1.51 13.98 -35.33
C VAL A 235 -0.21 13.96 -36.12
N ASP A 236 0.77 13.14 -35.73
CA ASP A 236 2.07 12.96 -36.39
C ASP A 236 2.02 11.88 -37.49
N GLY A 237 1.18 10.85 -37.30
CA GLY A 237 0.68 9.98 -38.36
C GLY A 237 -0.43 10.71 -39.10
N GLY A 238 -0.04 11.76 -39.84
CA GLY A 238 -0.92 12.43 -40.79
C GLY A 238 -1.71 11.37 -41.55
N SER A 239 -3.03 11.60 -41.70
CA SER A 239 -3.91 10.81 -42.55
C SER A 239 -3.09 10.18 -43.67
N PRO A 240 -3.05 8.85 -43.84
CA PRO A 240 -2.48 8.32 -45.06
C PRO A 240 -3.27 8.99 -46.17
N ALA A 241 -2.65 9.98 -46.84
CA ALA A 241 -3.13 10.48 -48.09
C ALA A 241 -3.38 9.21 -48.90
N PRO A 242 -4.61 8.98 -49.39
CA PRO A 242 -5.02 7.66 -49.85
C PRO A 242 -3.97 7.13 -50.83
N GLN A 243 -3.17 6.15 -50.37
CA GLN A 243 -2.14 5.50 -51.18
C GLN A 243 -2.79 4.76 -52.37
N ASP A 244 -4.11 4.53 -52.30
CA ASP A 244 -4.96 3.98 -53.36
C ASP A 244 -4.91 4.77 -54.68
N GLY A 245 -4.65 6.08 -54.67
CA GLY A 245 -4.62 6.85 -55.92
C GLY A 245 -3.47 6.44 -56.86
N SER A 246 -2.30 6.14 -56.29
CA SER A 246 -1.08 5.86 -57.05
C SER A 246 -0.97 4.39 -57.47
N GLU A 247 -1.46 3.45 -56.66
CA GLU A 247 -1.54 2.04 -57.04
C GLU A 247 -2.63 1.81 -58.08
N LEU A 248 -3.80 2.43 -57.97
CA LEU A 248 -4.85 2.34 -59.00
C LEU A 248 -4.40 2.97 -60.33
N GLN A 249 -3.64 4.08 -60.30
CA GLN A 249 -3.03 4.62 -61.52
C GLN A 249 -1.98 3.70 -62.12
N ARG A 250 -1.14 3.07 -61.30
CA ARG A 250 -0.15 2.10 -61.78
C ARG A 250 -0.82 0.88 -62.42
N LEU A 251 -1.84 0.32 -61.77
CA LEU A 251 -2.60 -0.80 -62.28
C LEU A 251 -3.39 -0.44 -63.55
N ALA A 252 -3.93 0.78 -63.64
CA ALA A 252 -4.62 1.26 -64.84
C ALA A 252 -3.65 1.42 -66.03
N VAL A 253 -2.47 2.00 -65.80
CA VAL A 253 -1.42 2.15 -66.83
C VAL A 253 -0.88 0.79 -67.27
N GLU A 254 -0.74 -0.16 -66.34
CA GLU A 254 -0.29 -1.52 -66.64
C GLU A 254 -1.34 -2.32 -67.43
N ASN A 255 -2.63 -2.20 -67.08
CA ASN A 255 -3.71 -2.81 -67.87
C ASN A 255 -3.78 -2.25 -69.29
N GLN A 256 -3.56 -0.94 -69.45
CA GLN A 256 -3.59 -0.31 -70.76
C GLN A 256 -2.44 -0.78 -71.65
N ARG A 257 -1.23 -0.92 -71.08
CA ARG A 257 -0.09 -1.53 -71.79
C ARG A 257 -0.32 -2.98 -72.20
N LEU A 258 -0.94 -3.78 -71.33
CA LEU A 258 -1.25 -5.17 -71.66
C LEU A 258 -2.30 -5.28 -72.79
N ARG A 259 -3.27 -4.35 -72.82
CA ARG A 259 -4.25 -4.28 -73.91
C ARG A 259 -3.61 -3.90 -75.24
N ASP A 260 -2.70 -2.92 -75.25
CA ASP A 260 -1.99 -2.52 -76.47
C ASP A 260 -1.10 -3.67 -77.00
N GLN A 261 -0.45 -4.43 -76.11
CA GLN A 261 0.34 -5.61 -76.50
C GLN A 261 -0.50 -6.77 -77.05
N LEU A 262 -1.76 -6.89 -76.64
CA LEU A 262 -2.68 -7.89 -77.18
C LEU A 262 -3.27 -7.45 -78.53
N ALA A 263 -3.49 -6.15 -78.73
CA ALA A 263 -3.95 -5.58 -80.00
C ALA A 263 -2.90 -5.67 -81.12
N ASP A 264 -1.61 -5.59 -80.79
CA ASP A 264 -0.51 -5.78 -81.75
C ASP A 264 -0.25 -7.24 -82.15
N ARG A 265 -1.00 -8.21 -81.59
CA ARG A 265 -0.84 -9.66 -81.85
C ARG A 265 -1.96 -10.28 -82.69
N GLU A 266 -2.91 -9.49 -83.17
CA GLU A 266 -3.92 -9.89 -84.18
C GLU A 266 -3.57 -9.35 -85.57
#